data_AF-E1ZQZ4-F1
#
_entry.id   AF-E1ZQZ4-F1
#
_cell.length_a   1.000
_cell.length_b   1.000
_cell.length_c   1.000
_cell.angle_alpha   90.00
_cell.angle_beta   90.00
_cell.angle_gamma   90.00
#
_symmetry.space_group_name_H-M   'P 1'
#
loop_
_entity.id
_entity.type
_entity.pdbx_description
1 polymer ?
#
loop_
_entity_poly.entity_id
_entity_poly.type
_entity_poly.pdbx_seq_one_letter_code
_entity_poly.pdbx_strand_id
1 'polypeptide(L)'
;MASTEPLQRLERLTLRLLHKRLEQAQSEHSQLKEAVRSEVNEMLEKQRADKLRRKLQQLTRATADLDGRLCYGAPPGWGNGGSASCSADGDWSSAWLSGTEVSYTVQRSSGDGRLEMTHSKCTIELQIYTKPFAHGGMRQAFYARDKSGVGRYVLKRALLESSKLEKRVREMHRDAEATALSQQAALAYTQAVGEDAPISYLPASVVILRSSAEPGGTAVYIKEPWLDPAGGRWLKWTRNDGHIFPEGKLDATIQSFTHFSLHFLRQGLGCDAIVLDAQASCERDGVEALSPSKRQYTLTDPALCTADKRFGRADLGSEAIKTYMAAHTCGPLCSKAGCQGTRV
;
A
#
# COMPACT_ATOMS: atom_id res chain seq x y z
N MET A 1 16.42 73.74 54.44
CA MET A 1 15.91 72.58 53.70
C MET A 1 17.05 72.04 52.86
N ALA A 2 17.62 70.88 53.23
CA ALA A 2 18.74 70.31 52.49
C ALA A 2 18.28 69.87 51.08
N SER A 3 19.05 70.20 50.05
CA SER A 3 18.72 69.91 48.65
C SER A 3 18.62 68.39 48.42
N THR A 4 17.46 67.91 47.96
CA THR A 4 17.18 66.50 47.62
C THR A 4 17.66 66.11 46.22
N GLU A 5 18.20 67.06 45.47
CA GLU A 5 18.64 66.90 44.08
C GLU A 5 19.73 65.84 43.86
N PRO A 6 20.76 65.71 44.73
CA PRO A 6 21.78 64.66 44.57
C PRO A 6 21.22 63.25 44.70
N LEU A 7 20.25 63.04 45.59
CA LEU A 7 19.60 61.74 45.80
C LEU A 7 18.75 61.35 44.59
N GLN A 8 17.96 62.27 44.05
CA GLN A 8 17.17 62.03 42.84
C GLN A 8 18.06 61.73 41.62
N ARG A 9 19.23 62.38 41.52
CA ARG A 9 20.20 62.10 40.46
C ARG A 9 20.80 60.70 40.60
N LEU A 10 21.13 60.27 41.83
CA LEU A 10 21.63 58.93 42.10
C LEU A 10 20.60 57.86 41.78
N GLU A 11 19.33 58.05 42.19
CA GLU A 11 18.24 57.12 41.87
C GLU A 11 18.04 56.95 40.36
N ARG A 12 18.05 58.06 39.59
CA ARG A 12 17.95 58.00 38.13
C ARG A 12 19.11 57.24 37.49
N LEU A 13 20.33 57.39 38.00
CA LEU A 13 21.49 56.65 37.52
C LEU A 13 21.38 55.16 37.85
N THR A 14 20.95 54.82 39.07
CA THR A 14 20.70 53.43 39.49
C THR A 14 19.63 52.78 38.62
N LEU A 15 18.51 53.44 38.37
CA LEU A 15 17.45 52.94 37.49
C LEU A 15 17.93 52.73 36.05
N ARG A 16 18.71 53.67 35.50
CA ARG A 16 19.31 53.51 34.16
C ARG A 16 20.27 52.32 34.10
N LEU A 17 21.07 52.10 35.14
CA LEU A 17 21.98 50.96 35.21
C LEU A 17 21.21 49.63 35.30
N LEU A 18 20.16 49.58 36.12
CA LEU A 18 19.29 48.41 36.24
C LEU A 18 18.55 48.10 34.94
N HIS A 19 18.06 49.13 34.23
CA HIS A 19 17.41 48.95 32.94
C HIS A 19 18.36 48.35 31.90
N LYS A 20 19.59 48.89 31.79
CA LYS A 20 20.62 48.32 30.90
C LYS A 20 20.97 46.87 31.26
N ARG A 21 21.07 46.56 32.55
CA ARG A 21 21.30 45.18 33.01
C ARG A 21 20.13 44.25 32.67
N LEU A 22 18.90 44.74 32.77
CA LEU A 22 17.71 43.99 32.39
C LEU A 22 17.66 43.73 30.87
N GLU A 23 17.92 44.74 30.05
CA GLU A 23 17.99 44.59 28.58
C GLU A 23 19.08 43.59 28.18
N GLN A 24 20.26 43.69 28.80
CA GLN A 24 21.35 42.74 28.59
C GLN A 24 20.92 41.32 28.98
N ALA A 25 20.36 41.13 30.18
CA ALA A 25 19.90 39.83 30.65
C ALA A 25 18.78 39.24 29.76
N GLN A 26 17.88 40.09 29.23
CA GLN A 26 16.84 39.67 28.29
C GLN A 26 17.44 39.25 26.94
N SER A 27 18.43 39.99 26.44
CA SER A 27 19.15 39.63 25.22
C SER A 27 19.88 38.29 25.37
N GLU A 28 20.64 38.13 26.46
CA GLU A 28 21.33 36.88 26.81
C GLU A 28 20.35 35.71 26.96
N HIS A 29 19.22 35.92 27.64
CA HIS A 29 18.17 34.91 27.77
C HIS A 29 17.58 34.50 26.41
N SER A 30 17.33 35.47 25.51
CA SER A 30 16.83 35.19 24.16
C SER A 30 17.85 34.39 23.33
N GLN A 31 19.14 34.72 23.43
CA GLN A 31 20.21 33.98 22.75
C GLN A 31 20.34 32.56 23.29
N LEU A 32 20.31 32.37 24.61
CA LEU A 32 20.32 31.04 25.24
C LEU A 32 19.12 30.20 24.82
N LYS A 33 17.93 30.79 24.75
CA LYS A 33 16.71 30.10 24.33
C LYS A 33 16.80 29.60 22.88
N GLU A 34 17.38 30.41 21.98
CA GLU A 34 17.56 30.02 20.58
C GLU A 34 18.65 28.94 20.44
N ALA A 35 19.76 29.05 21.19
CA ALA A 35 20.80 28.04 21.22
C ALA A 35 20.26 26.67 21.68
N VAL A 36 19.48 26.65 22.78
CA VAL A 36 18.85 25.42 23.27
C VAL A 36 17.86 24.84 22.24
N ARG A 37 17.08 25.68 21.55
CA ARG A 37 16.18 25.22 20.48
C ARG A 37 16.95 24.58 19.32
N SER A 38 18.05 25.21 18.90
CA SER A 38 18.91 24.68 17.84
C SER A 38 19.51 23.32 18.24
N GLU A 39 20.03 23.20 19.45
CA GLU A 39 20.60 21.96 19.97
C GLU A 39 19.56 20.84 20.07
N VAL A 40 18.36 21.15 20.57
CA VAL A 40 17.23 20.19 20.61
C VAL A 40 16.85 19.73 19.21
N ASN A 41 16.78 20.64 18.24
CA ASN A 41 16.45 20.30 16.85
C ASN A 41 17.54 19.39 16.23
N GLU A 42 18.81 19.70 16.44
CA GLU A 42 19.92 18.87 15.97
C GLU A 42 19.90 17.46 16.60
N MET A 43 19.64 17.37 17.89
CA MET A 43 19.48 16.09 18.59
C MET A 43 18.31 15.29 18.02
N LEU A 44 17.17 15.91 17.74
CA LEU A 44 16.00 15.25 17.15
C LEU A 44 16.29 14.75 15.72
N GLU A 45 16.96 15.55 14.90
CA GLU A 45 17.35 15.13 13.54
C GLU A 45 18.38 13.99 13.57
N LYS A 46 19.35 14.03 14.50
CA LYS A 46 20.29 12.92 14.71
C LYS A 46 19.59 11.64 15.14
N GLN A 47 18.67 11.71 16.10
CA GLN A 47 17.87 10.56 16.54
C GLN A 47 17.01 10.01 15.39
N ARG A 48 16.45 10.89 14.55
CA ARG A 48 15.68 10.49 13.36
C ARG A 48 16.55 9.80 12.33
N ALA A 49 17.74 10.33 12.03
CA ALA A 49 18.70 9.75 11.11
C ALA A 49 19.17 8.36 11.58
N ASP A 50 19.50 8.20 12.86
CA ASP A 50 19.92 6.91 13.42
C ASP A 50 18.79 5.88 13.40
N LYS A 51 17.55 6.30 13.68
CA LYS A 51 16.36 5.44 13.53
C LYS A 51 16.18 4.97 12.09
N LEU A 52 16.37 5.86 11.11
CA LEU A 52 16.29 5.51 9.69
C LEU A 52 17.42 4.55 9.27
N ARG A 53 18.66 4.76 9.74
CA ARG A 53 19.79 3.86 9.48
C ARG A 53 19.55 2.45 10.01
N ARG A 54 19.07 2.31 11.25
CA ARG A 54 18.74 0.99 11.82
C ARG A 54 17.64 0.30 10.99
N LYS A 55 16.63 1.06 10.57
CA LYS A 55 15.55 0.53 9.73
C LYS A 55 16.06 0.09 8.37
N LEU A 56 16.94 0.87 7.75
CA LEU A 56 17.57 0.50 6.48
C LEU A 56 18.38 -0.79 6.62
N GLN A 57 19.20 -0.92 7.67
CA GLN A 57 19.95 -2.14 7.95
C GLN A 57 19.05 -3.37 8.15
N GLN A 58 17.93 -3.22 8.86
CA GLN A 58 16.94 -4.29 9.02
C GLN A 58 16.34 -4.72 7.67
N LEU A 59 15.98 -3.75 6.82
CA LEU A 59 15.47 -4.03 5.48
C LEU A 59 16.52 -4.71 4.61
N THR A 60 17.76 -4.22 4.61
CA THR A 60 18.86 -4.82 3.83
C THR A 60 19.09 -6.29 4.23
N ARG A 61 19.05 -6.62 5.52
CA ARG A 61 19.17 -8.02 5.98
C ARG A 61 17.97 -8.86 5.53
N ALA A 62 16.75 -8.34 5.71
CA ALA A 62 15.55 -9.03 5.27
C ALA A 62 15.55 -9.27 3.76
N THR A 63 16.04 -8.32 2.96
CA THR A 63 16.16 -8.46 1.51
C THR A 63 17.25 -9.45 1.12
N ALA A 64 18.43 -9.43 1.76
CA ALA A 64 19.52 -10.35 1.47
C ALA A 64 19.15 -11.82 1.74
N ASP A 65 18.37 -12.09 2.79
CA ASP A 65 17.86 -13.44 3.10
C ASP A 65 16.82 -13.92 2.06
N LEU A 66 16.19 -13.01 1.32
CA LEU A 66 15.06 -13.30 0.44
C LEU A 66 15.40 -13.21 -1.07
N ASP A 67 16.39 -12.41 -1.48
CA ASP A 67 16.81 -12.22 -2.87
C ASP A 67 17.35 -13.51 -3.53
N GLY A 68 17.57 -14.58 -2.77
CA GLY A 68 17.85 -15.91 -3.33
C GLY A 68 16.63 -16.71 -3.79
N ARG A 69 15.39 -16.32 -3.44
CA ARG A 69 14.20 -17.20 -3.53
C ARG A 69 12.89 -16.41 -3.72
N LEU A 70 12.72 -15.82 -4.90
CA LEU A 70 11.61 -14.89 -5.21
C LEU A 70 10.19 -15.50 -5.15
N CYS A 71 10.03 -16.81 -5.14
CA CYS A 71 8.75 -17.49 -4.91
C CYS A 71 9.02 -18.90 -4.39
N TYR A 72 8.61 -19.21 -3.17
CA TYR A 72 8.39 -20.61 -2.81
C TYR A 72 7.12 -21.06 -3.53
N GLY A 73 7.12 -22.27 -4.08
CA GLY A 73 5.92 -22.91 -4.62
C GLY A 73 4.87 -23.10 -3.51
N ALA A 74 3.92 -24.01 -3.69
CA ALA A 74 2.96 -24.30 -2.61
C ALA A 74 3.70 -24.67 -1.30
N PRO A 75 3.28 -24.17 -0.11
CA PRO A 75 3.89 -24.52 1.15
C PRO A 75 3.71 -26.02 1.46
N PRO A 76 4.52 -26.57 2.40
CA PRO A 76 4.32 -27.93 2.89
C PRO A 76 2.87 -28.18 3.33
N GLY A 77 2.27 -29.23 2.79
CA GLY A 77 0.88 -29.63 3.06
C GLY A 77 -0.18 -29.09 2.08
N TRP A 78 0.19 -28.28 1.09
CA TRP A 78 -0.75 -27.83 0.03
C TRP A 78 -0.63 -28.63 -1.28
N GLY A 79 0.43 -29.41 -1.46
CA GLY A 79 0.67 -30.22 -2.65
C GLY A 79 -0.04 -31.58 -2.61
N ASN A 80 -0.60 -32.00 -3.75
CA ASN A 80 -1.05 -33.37 -3.99
C ASN A 80 0.18 -34.26 -4.25
N GLY A 81 0.88 -34.69 -3.20
CA GLY A 81 1.75 -35.87 -3.19
C GLY A 81 2.95 -35.99 -4.16
N GLY A 82 3.20 -35.08 -5.11
CA GLY A 82 4.19 -35.33 -6.17
C GLY A 82 5.01 -34.14 -6.69
N SER A 83 4.74 -32.90 -6.26
CA SER A 83 5.59 -31.76 -6.66
C SER A 83 6.62 -31.50 -5.57
N ALA A 84 7.89 -31.35 -5.99
CA ALA A 84 9.04 -31.13 -5.10
C ALA A 84 8.69 -30.10 -4.03
N SER A 85 8.59 -30.56 -2.77
CA SER A 85 8.36 -29.64 -1.66
C SER A 85 9.53 -28.66 -1.65
N CYS A 86 9.22 -27.38 -1.77
CA CYS A 86 10.23 -26.38 -1.49
C CYS A 86 10.64 -26.60 -0.03
N SER A 87 11.94 -26.79 0.21
CA SER A 87 12.57 -26.86 1.53
C SER A 87 12.51 -25.49 2.21
N ALA A 88 11.29 -25.00 2.41
CA ALA A 88 11.02 -23.79 3.16
C ALA A 88 11.25 -24.15 4.63
N ASP A 89 12.30 -23.56 5.23
CA ASP A 89 12.69 -23.73 6.63
C ASP A 89 11.68 -23.11 7.62
N GLY A 90 10.37 -23.19 7.35
CA GLY A 90 9.31 -22.63 8.19
C GLY A 90 8.32 -23.70 8.64
N ASP A 91 7.57 -23.35 9.69
CA ASP A 91 6.44 -24.15 10.16
C ASP A 91 5.17 -23.29 10.20
N TRP A 92 4.02 -23.94 10.23
CA TRP A 92 2.76 -23.29 10.56
C TRP A 92 2.79 -22.83 12.03
N SER A 93 2.15 -21.70 12.35
CA SER A 93 2.02 -21.23 13.72
C SER A 93 1.41 -22.31 14.60
N SER A 94 1.99 -22.61 15.75
CA SER A 94 1.49 -23.69 16.63
C SER A 94 0.05 -23.44 17.10
N ALA A 95 -0.34 -22.18 17.25
CA ALA A 95 -1.68 -21.77 17.63
C ALA A 95 -2.49 -21.27 16.42
N TRP A 96 -3.81 -21.51 16.48
CA TRP A 96 -4.80 -20.81 15.69
C TRP A 96 -4.98 -19.39 16.24
N LEU A 97 -4.86 -18.39 15.38
CA LEU A 97 -5.02 -17.00 15.74
C LEU A 97 -6.46 -16.57 15.42
N SER A 98 -7.20 -16.19 16.45
CA SER A 98 -8.55 -15.66 16.29
C SER A 98 -8.54 -14.14 16.07
N GLY A 99 -9.51 -13.65 15.31
CA GLY A 99 -9.62 -12.23 15.03
C GLY A 99 -10.86 -11.84 14.25
N THR A 100 -10.77 -10.69 13.59
CA THR A 100 -11.84 -10.13 12.76
C THR A 100 -11.33 -9.94 11.35
N GLU A 101 -12.14 -10.35 10.39
CA GLU A 101 -11.99 -10.03 8.97
C GLU A 101 -12.99 -8.95 8.58
N VAL A 102 -12.55 -7.99 7.79
CA VAL A 102 -13.37 -6.93 7.21
C VAL A 102 -13.23 -6.99 5.69
N SER A 103 -14.32 -7.32 5.02
CA SER A 103 -14.39 -7.43 3.56
C SER A 103 -15.13 -6.24 2.97
N TYR A 104 -14.74 -5.84 1.77
CA TYR A 104 -15.29 -4.67 1.09
C TYR A 104 -15.96 -5.08 -0.21
N THR A 105 -17.09 -4.44 -0.51
CA THR A 105 -17.77 -4.57 -1.80
C THR A 105 -18.13 -3.19 -2.30
N VAL A 106 -18.05 -3.00 -3.62
CA VAL A 106 -18.42 -1.76 -4.28
C VAL A 106 -19.53 -2.05 -5.27
N GLN A 107 -20.55 -1.20 -5.28
CA GLN A 107 -21.65 -1.24 -6.23
C GLN A 107 -21.88 0.15 -6.82
N ARG A 108 -22.48 0.20 -8.01
CA ARG A 108 -22.87 1.48 -8.62
C ARG A 108 -24.29 1.83 -8.16
N SER A 109 -24.46 3.03 -7.62
CA SER A 109 -25.77 3.53 -7.21
C SER A 109 -26.68 3.67 -8.43
N SER A 110 -27.92 3.18 -8.33
CA SER A 110 -28.90 3.21 -9.42
C SER A 110 -29.32 4.63 -9.81
N GLY A 111 -29.11 5.63 -8.93
CA GLY A 111 -29.55 7.00 -9.13
C GLY A 111 -28.52 7.88 -9.85
N ASP A 112 -27.44 8.23 -9.15
CA ASP A 112 -26.43 9.20 -9.64
C ASP A 112 -25.21 8.51 -10.28
N GLY A 113 -25.20 7.18 -10.34
CA GLY A 113 -24.09 6.41 -10.90
C GLY A 113 -22.81 6.46 -10.07
N ARG A 114 -22.85 6.99 -8.83
CA ARG A 114 -21.70 6.96 -7.91
C ARG A 114 -21.36 5.55 -7.47
N LEU A 115 -20.12 5.37 -7.04
CA LEU A 115 -19.68 4.12 -6.44
C LEU A 115 -19.94 4.15 -4.94
N GLU A 116 -20.78 3.23 -4.48
CA GLU A 116 -21.10 3.01 -3.08
C GLU A 116 -20.30 1.83 -2.55
N MET A 117 -19.58 2.04 -1.45
CA MET A 117 -18.76 1.03 -0.82
C MET A 117 -19.40 0.57 0.47
N THR A 118 -19.60 -0.73 0.60
CA THR A 118 -20.08 -1.36 1.83
C THR A 118 -19.01 -2.30 2.37
N HIS A 119 -19.10 -2.62 3.66
CA HIS A 119 -18.21 -3.59 4.27
C HIS A 119 -18.98 -4.53 5.19
N SER A 120 -18.49 -5.76 5.29
CA SER A 120 -18.97 -6.76 6.24
C SER A 120 -17.85 -7.13 7.19
N LYS A 121 -18.22 -7.60 8.39
CA LYS A 121 -17.28 -8.07 9.40
C LYS A 121 -17.64 -9.49 9.80
N CYS A 122 -16.64 -10.35 9.92
CA CYS A 122 -16.84 -11.68 10.48
C CYS A 122 -15.69 -12.06 11.42
N THR A 123 -15.98 -12.97 12.34
CA THR A 123 -14.97 -13.60 13.18
C THR A 123 -14.26 -14.69 12.37
N ILE A 124 -12.94 -14.75 12.49
CA ILE A 124 -12.12 -15.73 11.78
C ILE A 124 -11.07 -16.35 12.69
N GLU A 125 -10.59 -17.51 12.27
CA GLU A 125 -9.44 -18.18 12.87
C GLU A 125 -8.51 -18.68 11.77
N LEU A 126 -7.26 -18.24 11.83
CA LEU A 126 -6.25 -18.56 10.83
C LEU A 126 -5.02 -19.18 11.48
N GLN A 127 -4.40 -20.09 10.75
CA GLN A 127 -3.02 -20.51 11.01
C GLN A 127 -2.14 -19.87 9.96
N ILE A 128 -1.03 -19.28 10.38
CA ILE A 128 -0.13 -18.51 9.52
C ILE A 128 1.20 -19.22 9.44
N TYR A 129 1.77 -19.31 8.25
CA TYR A 129 3.12 -19.82 8.09
C TYR A 129 4.13 -18.82 8.67
N THR A 130 5.04 -19.31 9.50
CA THR A 130 5.91 -18.46 10.35
C THR A 130 6.92 -17.64 9.56
N LYS A 131 7.24 -18.05 8.33
CA LYS A 131 8.17 -17.32 7.45
C LYS A 131 7.42 -16.72 6.27
N PRO A 132 7.74 -15.49 5.85
CA PRO A 132 7.23 -14.96 4.60
C PRO A 132 7.81 -15.76 3.43
N PHE A 133 7.01 -15.98 2.39
CA PHE A 133 7.43 -16.69 1.19
C PHE A 133 7.77 -15.75 0.03
N ALA A 134 7.38 -14.48 0.13
CA ALA A 134 7.74 -13.45 -0.83
C ALA A 134 7.75 -12.07 -0.16
N HIS A 135 8.42 -11.12 -0.79
CA HIS A 135 8.33 -9.70 -0.45
C HIS A 135 8.25 -8.86 -1.72
N GLY A 136 7.46 -7.80 -1.67
CA GLY A 136 7.50 -6.71 -2.63
C GLY A 136 8.23 -5.51 -2.06
N GLY A 137 8.15 -4.38 -2.77
CA GLY A 137 8.72 -3.12 -2.29
C GLY A 137 8.04 -2.54 -1.04
N MET A 138 6.82 -2.99 -0.72
CA MET A 138 6.03 -2.42 0.38
C MET A 138 5.62 -3.44 1.45
N ARG A 139 5.54 -4.73 1.11
CA ARG A 139 4.93 -5.77 1.96
C ARG A 139 5.67 -7.09 1.89
N GLN A 140 5.55 -7.90 2.94
CA GLN A 140 5.87 -9.32 2.97
C GLN A 140 4.59 -10.14 2.85
N ALA A 141 4.68 -11.30 2.19
CA ALA A 141 3.59 -12.23 1.97
C ALA A 141 3.82 -13.53 2.74
N PHE A 142 2.80 -14.01 3.43
CA PHE A 142 2.80 -15.21 4.26
C PHE A 142 1.68 -16.13 3.78
N TYR A 143 1.87 -17.45 3.84
CA TYR A 143 0.76 -18.37 3.64
C TYR A 143 -0.14 -18.38 4.87
N ALA A 144 -1.43 -18.53 4.65
CA ALA A 144 -2.40 -18.76 5.71
C ALA A 144 -3.46 -19.77 5.29
N ARG A 145 -4.00 -20.47 6.27
CA ARG A 145 -5.13 -21.38 6.11
C ARG A 145 -6.18 -21.14 7.20
N ASP A 146 -7.43 -21.41 6.87
CA ASP A 146 -8.51 -21.43 7.85
C ASP A 146 -8.70 -22.83 8.46
N LYS A 147 -9.56 -22.91 9.48
CA LYS A 147 -9.86 -24.17 10.19
C LYS A 147 -10.48 -25.26 9.31
N SER A 148 -11.10 -24.89 8.18
CA SER A 148 -11.64 -25.90 7.27
C SER A 148 -10.53 -26.69 6.57
N GLY A 149 -9.32 -26.14 6.51
CA GLY A 149 -8.19 -26.71 5.76
C GLY A 149 -8.34 -26.59 4.24
N VAL A 150 -9.52 -26.18 3.75
CA VAL A 150 -9.79 -25.95 2.33
C VAL A 150 -9.33 -24.56 1.91
N GLY A 151 -9.54 -23.55 2.76
CA GLY A 151 -9.17 -22.17 2.47
C GLY A 151 -7.65 -21.97 2.42
N ARG A 152 -7.15 -21.57 1.25
CA ARG A 152 -5.75 -21.22 0.99
C ARG A 152 -5.64 -19.73 0.74
N TYR A 153 -4.90 -19.04 1.58
CA TYR A 153 -4.81 -17.59 1.54
C TYR A 153 -3.36 -17.11 1.58
N VAL A 154 -3.17 -15.89 1.10
CA VAL A 154 -1.96 -15.10 1.29
C VAL A 154 -2.29 -13.96 2.23
N LEU A 155 -1.51 -13.82 3.30
CA LEU A 155 -1.53 -12.67 4.19
C LEU A 155 -0.39 -11.74 3.84
N LYS A 156 -0.68 -10.47 3.60
CA LYS A 156 0.31 -9.44 3.31
C LYS A 156 0.42 -8.45 4.45
N ARG A 157 1.64 -8.15 4.85
CA ARG A 157 1.97 -7.23 5.93
C ARG A 157 2.95 -6.18 5.47
N ALA A 158 2.76 -4.92 5.86
CA ALA A 158 3.67 -3.84 5.48
C ALA A 158 5.08 -4.05 6.06
N LEU A 159 6.11 -3.82 5.24
CA LEU A 159 7.52 -3.82 5.69
C LEU A 159 7.79 -2.70 6.71
N LEU A 160 7.11 -1.57 6.53
CA LEU A 160 7.29 -0.36 7.32
C LEU A 160 5.99 0.00 8.03
N GLU A 161 5.69 -0.71 9.11
CA GLU A 161 4.51 -0.42 9.91
C GLU A 161 4.69 0.79 10.82
N SER A 162 3.57 1.48 11.06
CA SER A 162 3.43 2.44 12.15
C SER A 162 3.42 1.70 13.49
N SER A 163 4.07 2.26 14.52
CA SER A 163 3.94 1.74 15.89
C SER A 163 2.53 1.93 16.47
N LYS A 164 1.73 2.85 15.90
CA LYS A 164 0.34 3.08 16.28
C LYS A 164 -0.58 2.10 15.54
N LEU A 165 -1.29 1.24 16.28
CA LEU A 165 -2.21 0.23 15.74
C LEU A 165 -3.28 0.84 14.82
N GLU A 166 -3.95 1.90 15.26
CA GLU A 166 -5.00 2.56 14.47
C GLU A 166 -4.52 3.00 13.08
N LYS A 167 -3.26 3.45 12.98
CA LYS A 167 -2.67 3.83 11.70
C LYS A 167 -2.40 2.61 10.82
N ARG A 168 -1.88 1.51 11.37
CA ARG A 168 -1.70 0.24 10.64
C ARG A 168 -3.03 -0.27 10.09
N VAL A 169 -4.05 -0.32 10.95
CA VAL A 169 -5.41 -0.77 10.59
C VAL A 169 -5.99 0.11 9.48
N ARG A 170 -5.91 1.44 9.63
CA ARG A 170 -6.37 2.38 8.60
C ARG A 170 -5.65 2.23 7.26
N GLU A 171 -4.34 2.01 7.28
CA GLU A 171 -3.57 1.78 6.05
C GLU A 171 -4.03 0.51 5.33
N MET A 172 -4.22 -0.60 6.04
CA MET A 172 -4.73 -1.85 5.44
C MET A 172 -6.17 -1.69 4.93
N HIS A 173 -7.04 -0.95 5.64
CA HIS A 173 -8.39 -0.66 5.14
C HIS A 173 -8.35 0.08 3.79
N ARG A 174 -7.49 1.09 3.64
CA ARG A 174 -7.34 1.81 2.36
C ARG A 174 -6.87 0.90 1.22
N ASP A 175 -5.96 -0.03 1.50
CA ASP A 175 -5.49 -1.01 0.51
C ASP A 175 -6.62 -1.99 0.08
N ALA A 176 -7.46 -2.42 1.03
CA ALA A 176 -8.62 -3.27 0.73
C ALA A 176 -9.72 -2.53 -0.05
N GLU A 177 -9.98 -1.26 0.31
CA GLU A 177 -10.91 -0.39 -0.41
C GLU A 177 -10.45 -0.15 -1.86
N ALA A 178 -9.15 0.10 -2.06
CA ALA A 178 -8.54 0.21 -3.38
C ALA A 178 -8.72 -1.06 -4.22
N THR A 179 -8.54 -2.22 -3.60
CA THR A 179 -8.79 -3.51 -4.26
C THR A 179 -10.25 -3.67 -4.66
N ALA A 180 -11.20 -3.36 -3.77
CA ALA A 180 -12.63 -3.50 -4.06
C ALA A 180 -13.09 -2.57 -5.21
N LEU A 181 -12.56 -1.34 -5.27
CA LEU A 181 -12.79 -0.44 -6.39
C LEU A 181 -12.19 -0.96 -7.71
N SER A 182 -11.00 -1.56 -7.62
CA SER A 182 -10.32 -2.16 -8.78
C SER A 182 -11.08 -3.38 -9.31
N GLN A 183 -11.66 -4.20 -8.42
CA GLN A 183 -12.54 -5.31 -8.79
C GLN A 183 -13.78 -4.81 -9.52
N GLN A 184 -14.42 -3.76 -9.01
CA GLN A 184 -15.61 -3.21 -9.66
C GLN A 184 -15.29 -2.60 -11.03
N ALA A 185 -14.14 -1.94 -11.18
CA ALA A 185 -13.67 -1.46 -12.48
C ALA A 185 -13.38 -2.61 -13.45
N ALA A 186 -12.77 -3.72 -13.00
CA ALA A 186 -12.48 -4.89 -13.83
C ALA A 186 -13.76 -5.62 -14.27
N LEU A 187 -14.75 -5.71 -13.39
CA LEU A 187 -16.08 -6.24 -13.72
C LEU A 187 -16.76 -5.39 -14.79
N ALA A 188 -16.81 -4.07 -14.59
CA ALA A 188 -17.40 -3.14 -15.54
C ALA A 188 -16.68 -3.15 -16.90
N TYR A 189 -15.34 -3.27 -16.89
CA TYR A 189 -14.55 -3.42 -18.10
C TYR A 189 -14.93 -4.69 -18.85
N THR A 190 -14.92 -5.83 -18.17
CA THR A 190 -15.27 -7.14 -18.77
C THR A 190 -16.69 -7.12 -19.34
N GLN A 191 -17.64 -6.46 -18.67
CA GLN A 191 -18.99 -6.26 -19.21
C GLN A 191 -19.00 -5.38 -20.47
N ALA A 192 -18.18 -4.33 -20.53
CA ALA A 192 -18.11 -3.43 -21.67
C ALA A 192 -17.43 -4.07 -22.90
N VAL A 193 -16.39 -4.87 -22.70
CA VAL A 193 -15.63 -5.51 -23.80
C VAL A 193 -16.11 -6.92 -24.14
N GLY A 194 -16.91 -7.56 -23.30
CA GLY A 194 -17.37 -8.93 -23.47
C GLY A 194 -16.29 -9.99 -23.18
N GLU A 195 -16.51 -11.22 -23.66
CA GLU A 195 -15.66 -12.38 -23.39
C GLU A 195 -14.28 -12.35 -24.08
N ASP A 196 -14.02 -11.35 -24.93
CA ASP A 196 -12.76 -11.26 -25.68
C ASP A 196 -11.53 -10.99 -24.79
N ALA A 197 -11.74 -10.40 -23.61
CA ALA A 197 -10.67 -9.90 -22.76
C ALA A 197 -11.07 -9.86 -21.26
N PRO A 198 -11.43 -11.01 -20.64
CA PRO A 198 -11.91 -11.04 -19.27
C PRO A 198 -10.78 -10.72 -18.28
N ILE A 199 -11.06 -9.76 -17.40
CA ILE A 199 -10.16 -9.36 -16.31
C ILE A 199 -10.92 -9.43 -15.00
N SER A 200 -10.28 -9.99 -13.99
CA SER A 200 -10.74 -9.96 -12.61
C SER A 200 -9.59 -9.63 -11.68
N TYR A 201 -9.91 -9.06 -10.52
CA TYR A 201 -8.97 -8.91 -9.40
C TYR A 201 -9.37 -9.87 -8.28
N LEU A 202 -8.37 -10.45 -7.61
CA LEU A 202 -8.61 -11.21 -6.39
C LEU A 202 -9.26 -10.32 -5.32
N PRO A 203 -10.24 -10.84 -4.57
CA PRO A 203 -10.79 -10.12 -3.43
C PRO A 203 -9.75 -9.99 -2.34
N ALA A 204 -9.74 -8.83 -1.69
CA ALA A 204 -8.91 -8.56 -0.54
C ALA A 204 -9.76 -8.13 0.66
N SER A 205 -9.36 -8.58 1.85
CA SER A 205 -9.98 -8.20 3.12
C SER A 205 -8.92 -7.81 4.14
N VAL A 206 -9.31 -7.04 5.15
CA VAL A 206 -8.44 -6.70 6.27
C VAL A 206 -8.63 -7.71 7.38
N VAL A 207 -7.55 -8.30 7.85
CA VAL A 207 -7.55 -9.28 8.92
C VAL A 207 -6.80 -8.73 10.13
N ILE A 208 -7.49 -8.66 11.27
CA ILE A 208 -6.98 -8.16 12.55
C ILE A 208 -6.97 -9.32 13.53
N LEU A 209 -5.79 -9.85 13.84
CA LEU A 209 -5.60 -11.06 14.64
C LEU A 209 -4.97 -10.73 15.99
N ARG A 210 -5.42 -11.43 17.04
CA ARG A 210 -4.76 -11.38 18.35
C ARG A 210 -3.44 -12.14 18.26
N SER A 211 -2.34 -11.49 18.64
CA SER A 211 -1.00 -12.09 18.64
C SER A 211 -0.15 -11.49 19.75
N SER A 212 0.22 -12.31 20.74
CA SER A 212 1.10 -11.89 21.84
C SER A 212 2.52 -11.53 21.38
N ALA A 213 2.94 -12.00 20.20
CA ALA A 213 4.24 -11.69 19.61
C ALA A 213 4.31 -10.28 19.00
N GLU A 214 3.17 -9.62 18.80
CA GLU A 214 3.12 -8.32 18.11
C GLU A 214 3.02 -7.13 19.07
N PRO A 215 3.58 -5.96 18.69
CA PRO A 215 3.38 -4.73 19.44
C PRO A 215 1.89 -4.41 19.57
N GLY A 216 1.43 -4.27 20.81
CA GLY A 216 0.01 -4.06 21.14
C GLY A 216 -0.85 -5.31 21.04
N GLY A 217 -0.25 -6.50 21.00
CA GLY A 217 -0.98 -7.77 21.05
C GLY A 217 -1.79 -8.07 19.79
N THR A 218 -1.56 -7.35 18.68
CA THR A 218 -2.41 -7.38 17.49
C THR A 218 -1.57 -7.33 16.22
N ALA A 219 -1.82 -8.30 15.32
CA ALA A 219 -1.30 -8.35 13.98
C ALA A 219 -2.37 -7.87 12.98
N VAL A 220 -1.97 -7.15 11.94
CA VAL A 220 -2.88 -6.66 10.90
C VAL A 220 -2.36 -7.05 9.54
N TYR A 221 -3.21 -7.63 8.70
CA TYR A 221 -2.86 -8.12 7.38
C TYR A 221 -3.91 -7.71 6.34
N ILE A 222 -3.49 -7.64 5.07
CA ILE A 222 -4.39 -7.89 3.94
C ILE A 222 -4.44 -9.39 3.69
N LYS A 223 -5.63 -9.95 3.54
CA LYS A 223 -5.85 -11.35 3.14
C LYS A 223 -6.40 -11.39 1.72
N GLU A 224 -5.83 -12.22 0.87
CA GLU A 224 -6.37 -12.58 -0.44
C GLU A 224 -6.34 -14.09 -0.66
N PRO A 225 -7.17 -14.66 -1.54
CA PRO A 225 -7.02 -16.04 -1.98
C PRO A 225 -5.62 -16.30 -2.51
N TRP A 226 -5.09 -17.48 -2.26
CA TRP A 226 -3.83 -17.89 -2.86
C TRP A 226 -4.00 -18.10 -4.37
N LEU A 227 -3.22 -17.37 -5.15
CA LEU A 227 -3.08 -17.60 -6.57
C LEU A 227 -2.06 -18.71 -6.78
N ASP A 228 -2.52 -19.90 -7.20
CA ASP A 228 -1.62 -20.98 -7.57
C ASP A 228 -0.79 -20.53 -8.78
N PRO A 229 0.55 -20.50 -8.67
CA PRO A 229 1.36 -20.11 -9.80
C PRO A 229 1.23 -21.10 -10.98
N ALA A 230 0.75 -22.34 -10.79
CA ALA A 230 0.60 -23.37 -11.84
C ALA A 230 1.86 -23.55 -12.71
N GLY A 231 3.05 -23.32 -12.13
CA GLY A 231 4.33 -23.30 -12.85
C GLY A 231 4.56 -22.06 -13.73
N GLY A 232 3.60 -21.15 -13.78
CA GLY A 232 3.60 -19.88 -14.49
C GLY A 232 4.64 -18.86 -14.04
N ARG A 233 4.89 -17.89 -14.93
CA ARG A 233 5.77 -16.75 -14.67
C ARG A 233 4.94 -15.61 -14.06
N TRP A 234 5.46 -15.02 -12.99
CA TRP A 234 4.89 -13.77 -12.46
C TRP A 234 5.16 -12.63 -13.44
N LEU A 235 4.10 -11.94 -13.86
CA LEU A 235 4.16 -10.79 -14.76
C LEU A 235 3.66 -9.54 -14.07
N LYS A 236 4.30 -8.42 -14.42
CA LYS A 236 3.92 -7.08 -14.00
C LYS A 236 3.93 -6.18 -15.22
N TRP A 237 2.76 -5.67 -15.59
CA TRP A 237 2.57 -4.89 -16.82
C TRP A 237 2.70 -3.40 -16.58
N THR A 238 2.25 -2.93 -15.41
CA THR A 238 2.37 -1.53 -14.99
C THR A 238 2.91 -1.45 -13.57
N ARG A 239 3.51 -0.32 -13.24
CA ARG A 239 3.91 0.05 -11.88
C ARG A 239 2.98 1.16 -11.38
N ASN A 240 2.85 1.29 -10.07
CA ASN A 240 2.05 2.32 -9.42
C ASN A 240 2.52 3.78 -9.67
N ASP A 241 3.70 4.01 -10.23
CA ASP A 241 4.17 5.34 -10.67
C ASP A 241 3.73 5.70 -12.09
N GLY A 242 2.93 4.84 -12.73
CA GLY A 242 2.45 5.02 -14.10
C GLY A 242 3.38 4.45 -15.16
N HIS A 243 4.55 3.91 -14.79
CA HIS A 243 5.45 3.27 -15.74
C HIS A 243 4.83 1.99 -16.34
N ILE A 244 5.00 1.83 -17.66
CA ILE A 244 4.55 0.65 -18.42
C ILE A 244 5.76 -0.21 -18.79
N PHE A 245 5.79 -1.44 -18.29
CA PHE A 245 6.84 -2.42 -18.60
C PHE A 245 6.73 -2.91 -20.06
N PRO A 246 7.80 -3.48 -20.65
CA PRO A 246 7.76 -4.00 -22.03
C PRO A 246 6.59 -4.96 -22.29
N GLU A 247 6.33 -5.89 -21.36
CA GLU A 247 5.18 -6.81 -21.42
C GLU A 247 3.85 -6.04 -21.42
N GLY A 248 3.77 -4.95 -20.65
CA GLY A 248 2.62 -4.03 -20.60
C GLY A 248 2.34 -3.33 -21.92
N LYS A 249 3.37 -2.94 -22.66
CA LYS A 249 3.21 -2.20 -23.94
C LYS A 249 2.58 -3.06 -25.03
N LEU A 250 2.82 -4.37 -24.98
CA LEU A 250 2.34 -5.34 -25.96
C LEU A 250 0.97 -5.92 -25.60
N ASP A 251 0.50 -5.69 -24.37
CA ASP A 251 -0.76 -6.26 -23.87
C ASP A 251 -1.92 -5.27 -23.99
N ALA A 252 -2.64 -5.33 -25.13
CA ALA A 252 -3.75 -4.44 -25.43
C ALA A 252 -4.89 -4.52 -24.39
N THR A 253 -5.11 -5.69 -23.79
CA THR A 253 -6.15 -5.92 -22.78
C THR A 253 -5.82 -5.16 -21.50
N ILE A 254 -4.59 -5.31 -20.99
CA ILE A 254 -4.15 -4.59 -19.78
C ILE A 254 -4.10 -3.08 -20.02
N GLN A 255 -3.57 -2.64 -21.17
CA GLN A 255 -3.56 -1.21 -21.53
C GLN A 255 -4.97 -0.62 -21.56
N SER A 256 -5.89 -1.29 -22.25
CA SER A 256 -7.27 -0.84 -22.36
C SER A 256 -7.99 -0.82 -21.02
N PHE A 257 -7.79 -1.83 -20.18
CA PHE A 257 -8.36 -1.87 -18.84
C PHE A 257 -7.84 -0.75 -17.94
N THR A 258 -6.53 -0.54 -17.89
CA THR A 258 -5.95 0.53 -17.07
C THR A 258 -6.50 1.89 -17.52
N HIS A 259 -6.59 2.15 -18.83
CA HIS A 259 -7.22 3.39 -19.35
C HIS A 259 -8.72 3.46 -19.04
N PHE A 260 -9.47 2.36 -19.21
CA PHE A 260 -10.88 2.29 -18.86
C PHE A 260 -11.13 2.58 -17.39
N SER A 261 -10.27 2.09 -16.50
CA SER A 261 -10.40 2.32 -15.06
C SER A 261 -10.40 3.83 -14.74
N LEU A 262 -9.62 4.64 -15.48
CA LEU A 262 -9.66 6.10 -15.36
C LEU A 262 -11.05 6.66 -15.71
N HIS A 263 -11.60 6.24 -16.85
CA HIS A 263 -12.92 6.67 -17.29
C HIS A 263 -14.00 6.29 -16.27
N PHE A 264 -14.02 5.03 -15.87
CA PHE A 264 -15.03 4.47 -14.97
C PHE A 264 -14.97 5.09 -13.57
N LEU A 265 -13.79 5.13 -12.96
CA LEU A 265 -13.62 5.62 -11.59
C LEU A 265 -13.78 7.14 -11.50
N ARG A 266 -13.42 7.90 -12.54
CA ARG A 266 -13.69 9.34 -12.59
C ARG A 266 -15.17 9.66 -12.43
N GLN A 267 -16.04 8.93 -13.13
CA GLN A 267 -17.49 9.09 -13.01
C GLN A 267 -17.97 8.69 -11.61
N GLY A 268 -17.45 7.56 -11.10
CA GLY A 268 -17.88 6.99 -9.84
C GLY A 268 -17.44 7.76 -8.58
N LEU A 269 -16.24 8.33 -8.60
CA LEU A 269 -15.58 8.97 -7.46
C LEU A 269 -15.59 10.50 -7.54
N GLY A 270 -15.90 11.08 -8.71
CA GLY A 270 -15.89 12.53 -8.92
C GLY A 270 -14.49 13.17 -8.92
N CYS A 271 -13.44 12.37 -9.09
CA CYS A 271 -12.06 12.83 -9.24
C CYS A 271 -11.28 11.87 -10.13
N ASP A 272 -10.15 12.31 -10.68
CA ASP A 272 -9.28 11.42 -11.46
C ASP A 272 -8.74 10.30 -10.59
N ALA A 273 -8.96 9.06 -11.04
CA ALA A 273 -8.63 7.86 -10.31
C ALA A 273 -8.32 6.74 -11.31
N ILE A 274 -7.20 6.03 -11.16
CA ILE A 274 -6.76 4.99 -12.11
C ILE A 274 -6.19 3.78 -11.38
N VAL A 275 -6.47 2.59 -11.89
CA VAL A 275 -5.91 1.32 -11.39
C VAL A 275 -4.59 1.04 -12.09
N LEU A 276 -3.50 1.06 -11.31
CA LEU A 276 -2.14 0.74 -11.73
C LEU A 276 -1.64 -0.51 -11.00
N ASP A 277 -0.36 -0.82 -11.19
CA ASP A 277 0.31 -1.99 -10.60
C ASP A 277 -0.32 -3.33 -11.03
N ALA A 278 -0.76 -3.42 -12.29
CA ALA A 278 -1.33 -4.64 -12.83
C ALA A 278 -0.27 -5.76 -12.82
N GLN A 279 -0.54 -6.82 -12.07
CA GLN A 279 0.35 -7.96 -11.90
C GLN A 279 -0.41 -9.25 -11.59
N ALA A 280 0.12 -10.38 -12.05
CA ALA A 280 -0.48 -11.71 -11.88
C ALA A 280 0.53 -12.83 -12.14
N SER A 281 0.17 -14.07 -11.77
CA SER A 281 0.79 -15.26 -12.33
C SER A 281 0.17 -15.59 -13.70
N CYS A 282 1.00 -15.85 -14.70
CA CYS A 282 0.56 -16.28 -16.04
C CYS A 282 1.10 -17.68 -16.32
N GLU A 283 0.24 -18.60 -16.80
CA GLU A 283 0.63 -19.97 -17.13
C GLU A 283 1.84 -20.01 -18.10
N ARG A 284 2.76 -20.94 -17.84
CA ARG A 284 4.11 -20.99 -18.44
C ARG A 284 4.09 -21.15 -19.97
N ASP A 285 3.06 -21.80 -20.50
CA ASP A 285 2.96 -22.14 -21.92
C ASP A 285 2.04 -21.18 -22.72
N GLY A 286 1.40 -20.19 -22.06
CA GLY A 286 0.19 -19.55 -22.60
C GLY A 286 0.32 -18.16 -23.23
N VAL A 287 1.49 -17.50 -23.21
CA VAL A 287 1.63 -16.21 -23.93
C VAL A 287 1.73 -16.47 -25.44
N GLU A 288 2.27 -17.60 -25.87
CA GLU A 288 2.34 -17.94 -27.31
C GLU A 288 1.31 -19.00 -27.72
N ALA A 289 0.88 -19.91 -26.84
CA ALA A 289 0.00 -21.02 -27.21
C ALA A 289 -1.50 -20.71 -27.16
N LEU A 290 -1.94 -19.68 -26.43
CA LEU A 290 -3.33 -19.24 -26.46
C LEU A 290 -3.48 -18.13 -27.48
N SER A 291 -4.39 -18.33 -28.45
CA SER A 291 -4.90 -17.24 -29.27
C SER A 291 -5.20 -16.03 -28.36
N PRO A 292 -4.79 -14.81 -28.72
CA PRO A 292 -5.00 -13.60 -27.92
C PRO A 292 -6.45 -13.44 -27.41
N SER A 293 -7.41 -14.04 -28.11
CA SER A 293 -8.85 -14.06 -27.79
C SER A 293 -9.30 -15.00 -26.65
N LYS A 294 -8.40 -15.70 -25.94
CA LYS A 294 -8.78 -16.61 -24.83
C LYS A 294 -8.02 -16.38 -23.52
N ARG A 295 -7.29 -15.28 -23.38
CA ARG A 295 -6.54 -15.01 -22.15
C ARG A 295 -7.46 -14.45 -21.07
N GLN A 296 -7.54 -15.15 -19.93
CA GLN A 296 -8.18 -14.66 -18.73
C GLN A 296 -7.14 -14.12 -17.76
N TYR A 297 -7.36 -12.90 -17.28
CA TYR A 297 -6.46 -12.25 -16.33
C TYR A 297 -7.06 -12.30 -14.92
N THR A 298 -6.34 -12.93 -14.01
CA THR A 298 -6.63 -12.90 -12.57
C THR A 298 -5.53 -12.10 -11.89
N LEU A 299 -5.78 -10.79 -11.76
CA LEU A 299 -4.85 -9.82 -11.23
C LEU A 299 -4.91 -9.79 -9.70
N THR A 300 -3.82 -9.33 -9.08
CA THR A 300 -3.79 -9.10 -7.64
C THR A 300 -3.07 -7.80 -7.32
N ASP A 301 -3.31 -7.33 -6.10
CA ASP A 301 -2.56 -6.26 -5.46
C ASP A 301 -2.47 -4.95 -6.26
N PRO A 302 -3.62 -4.37 -6.67
CA PRO A 302 -3.63 -3.14 -7.44
C PRO A 302 -3.13 -1.96 -6.63
N ALA A 303 -2.63 -0.94 -7.34
CA ALA A 303 -2.47 0.40 -6.79
C ALA A 303 -3.52 1.33 -7.39
N LEU A 304 -4.43 1.84 -6.56
CA LEU A 304 -5.39 2.86 -6.98
C LEU A 304 -4.79 4.25 -6.76
N CYS A 305 -4.44 4.95 -7.84
CA CYS A 305 -3.93 6.32 -7.76
C CYS A 305 -5.07 7.32 -7.97
N THR A 306 -5.22 8.29 -7.07
CA THR A 306 -6.27 9.31 -7.10
C THR A 306 -5.71 10.71 -7.02
N ALA A 307 -6.36 11.68 -7.67
CA ALA A 307 -5.92 13.07 -7.64
C ALA A 307 -5.73 13.61 -6.21
N ASP A 308 -6.52 13.13 -5.25
CA ASP A 308 -6.48 13.56 -3.85
C ASP A 308 -5.76 12.60 -2.89
N LYS A 309 -5.12 11.54 -3.41
CA LYS A 309 -4.23 10.63 -2.67
C LYS A 309 -4.86 9.93 -1.46
N ARG A 310 -6.10 9.45 -1.60
CA ARG A 310 -6.84 8.87 -0.47
C ARG A 310 -6.55 7.39 -0.20
N PHE A 311 -5.96 6.64 -1.14
CA PHE A 311 -5.84 5.17 -1.08
C PHE A 311 -4.44 4.65 -0.72
N GLY A 312 -4.01 4.94 0.50
CA GLY A 312 -2.82 4.31 1.09
C GLY A 312 -1.51 4.82 0.51
N ARG A 313 -0.44 4.04 0.65
CA ARG A 313 0.92 4.46 0.25
C ARG A 313 1.22 4.23 -1.23
N ALA A 314 0.47 3.35 -1.87
CA ALA A 314 0.62 3.03 -3.28
C ALA A 314 0.02 4.12 -4.18
N ASP A 315 -0.88 4.94 -3.64
CA ASP A 315 -1.50 6.08 -4.30
C ASP A 315 -0.51 7.25 -4.45
N LEU A 316 0.14 7.31 -5.62
CA LEU A 316 1.08 8.38 -5.98
C LEU A 316 0.38 9.60 -6.60
N GLY A 317 -0.95 9.55 -6.70
CA GLY A 317 -1.85 10.59 -7.19
C GLY A 317 -1.60 11.05 -8.62
N SER A 318 -1.96 12.29 -8.92
CA SER A 318 -2.04 12.82 -10.29
C SER A 318 -0.78 12.64 -11.12
N GLU A 319 0.41 12.64 -10.52
CA GLU A 319 1.66 12.47 -11.26
C GLU A 319 1.80 11.06 -11.85
N ALA A 320 1.35 10.02 -11.13
CA ALA A 320 1.31 8.67 -11.67
C ALA A 320 0.27 8.54 -12.79
N ILE A 321 -0.89 9.19 -12.64
CA ILE A 321 -1.94 9.20 -13.66
C ILE A 321 -1.41 9.86 -14.95
N LYS A 322 -0.80 11.04 -14.84
CA LYS A 322 -0.18 11.75 -15.97
C LYS A 322 0.92 10.92 -16.63
N THR A 323 1.78 10.30 -15.82
CA THR A 323 2.88 9.47 -16.32
C THR A 323 2.36 8.30 -17.16
N TYR A 324 1.34 7.60 -16.65
CA TYR A 324 0.70 6.53 -17.42
C TYR A 324 0.06 7.05 -18.72
N MET A 325 -0.73 8.12 -18.63
CA MET A 325 -1.46 8.66 -19.79
C MET A 325 -0.54 9.25 -20.86
N ALA A 326 0.65 9.74 -20.48
CA ALA A 326 1.67 10.19 -21.43
C ALA A 326 2.32 9.03 -22.21
N ALA A 327 2.37 7.83 -21.62
CA ALA A 327 2.94 6.64 -22.22
C ALA A 327 1.90 5.74 -22.94
N HIS A 328 0.62 5.89 -22.60
CA HIS A 328 -0.47 5.09 -23.15
C HIS A 328 -0.86 5.54 -24.56
N THR A 329 -1.18 4.57 -25.43
CA THR A 329 -1.78 4.81 -26.75
C THR A 329 -3.06 3.99 -26.86
N CYS A 330 -4.19 4.64 -27.11
CA CYS A 330 -5.47 3.96 -27.23
C CYS A 330 -5.46 2.97 -28.41
N GLY A 331 -5.92 1.75 -28.17
CA GLY A 331 -6.16 0.73 -29.21
C GLY A 331 -7.65 0.45 -29.44
N PRO A 332 -7.99 -0.52 -30.30
CA PRO A 332 -9.38 -0.89 -30.58
C PRO A 332 -10.18 -1.30 -29.34
N LEU A 333 -9.54 -1.93 -28.34
CA LEU A 333 -10.20 -2.28 -27.08
C LEU A 333 -10.59 -1.05 -26.26
N CYS A 334 -9.84 0.06 -26.33
CA CYS A 334 -10.21 1.30 -25.66
C CYS A 334 -11.48 1.91 -26.28
N SER A 335 -11.59 1.83 -27.62
CA SER A 335 -12.80 2.23 -28.34
C SER A 335 -13.99 1.35 -27.95
N LYS A 336 -13.78 0.03 -27.92
CA LYS A 336 -14.81 -0.95 -27.53
C LYS A 336 -15.29 -0.74 -26.09
N ALA A 337 -14.37 -0.47 -25.17
CA ALA A 337 -14.66 -0.20 -23.77
C ALA A 337 -15.27 1.20 -23.54
N GLY A 338 -15.38 2.04 -24.58
CA GLY A 338 -15.94 3.38 -24.49
C GLY A 338 -15.04 4.41 -23.76
N CYS A 339 -13.76 4.10 -23.54
CA CYS A 339 -12.84 5.00 -22.84
C CYS A 339 -11.96 5.83 -23.79
N GLN A 340 -11.99 5.57 -25.10
CA GLN A 340 -11.27 6.37 -26.10
C GLN A 340 -11.61 7.86 -25.96
N GLY A 341 -10.57 8.70 -25.84
CA GLY A 341 -10.71 10.15 -25.66
C GLY A 341 -10.72 10.62 -24.20
N THR A 342 -10.78 9.71 -23.22
CA THR A 342 -10.56 10.06 -21.81
C THR A 342 -9.12 10.53 -21.61
N ARG A 343 -8.94 11.77 -21.17
CA ARG A 343 -7.63 12.42 -20.90
C ARG A 343 -7.61 12.98 -19.47
N VAL A 344 -6.41 13.20 -18.94
CA VAL A 344 -6.15 13.87 -17.65
C VAL A 344 -6.03 15.36 -17.87
#